data_AF-A0A4Q3SQW2-F1
#
_entry.id   AF-A0A4Q3SQW2-F1
#
_cell.length_a   1.000
_cell.length_b   1.000
_cell.length_c   1.000
_cell.angle_alpha   90.00
_cell.angle_beta   90.00
_cell.angle_gamma   90.00
#
_symmetry.space_group_name_H-M   'P 1'
#
loop_
_entity.id
_entity.type
_entity.pdbx_description
1 polymer ?
#
loop_
_entity_poly.entity_id
_entity_poly.type
_entity_poly.pdbx_seq_one_letter_code
_entity_poly.pdbx_strand_id
1 'polypeptide(L)'
;MVFILKWMQWKFLILDNSLDIYVGLIAIIFTILGIWIASQLTKPKTKIEKVVIKETVIVEKQVVVSQSQTFAPNIHELSKLGLTQREQEVLSLINLGKSNSEIASDLFLSLSTIKTHTSNLFFKLDVKSRTQAIEKAKRIGIIA
;
A
#
# COMPACT_ATOMS: atom_id res chain seq x y z
N MET A 1 11.00 7.68 -62.01
CA MET A 1 12.43 7.95 -61.77
C MET A 1 12.69 8.77 -60.50
N VAL A 2 11.90 9.81 -60.21
CA VAL A 2 12.05 10.70 -59.02
C VAL A 2 11.86 10.00 -57.66
N PHE A 3 11.15 8.86 -57.62
CA PHE A 3 10.91 8.09 -56.39
C PHE A 3 12.18 7.44 -55.81
N ILE A 4 13.11 7.00 -56.67
CA ILE A 4 14.39 6.38 -56.24
C ILE A 4 15.31 7.42 -55.58
N LEU A 5 15.33 8.66 -56.10
CA LEU A 5 16.13 9.75 -55.54
C LEU A 5 15.66 10.14 -54.13
N LYS A 6 14.34 10.13 -53.91
CA LYS A 6 13.72 10.48 -52.61
C LYS A 6 13.94 9.39 -51.54
N TRP A 7 13.98 8.13 -51.95
CA TRP A 7 14.25 6.98 -51.08
C TRP A 7 15.71 6.96 -50.57
N MET A 8 16.66 7.38 -51.41
CA MET A 8 18.10 7.33 -51.07
C MET A 8 18.51 8.44 -50.09
N GLN A 9 17.83 9.60 -50.10
CA GLN A 9 18.03 10.66 -49.11
C GLN A 9 17.52 10.28 -47.71
N TRP A 10 16.47 9.45 -47.65
CA TRP A 10 15.91 8.99 -46.37
C TRP A 10 16.89 8.10 -45.59
N LYS A 11 17.72 7.32 -46.28
CA LYS A 11 18.78 6.52 -45.65
C LYS A 11 19.96 7.35 -45.13
N PHE A 12 20.28 8.48 -45.77
CA PHE A 12 21.45 9.30 -45.40
C PHE A 12 21.20 10.13 -44.14
N LEU A 13 19.96 10.56 -43.92
CA LEU A 13 19.55 11.34 -42.74
C LEU A 13 19.57 10.50 -41.44
N ILE A 14 19.40 9.18 -41.55
CA ILE A 14 19.53 8.23 -40.43
C ILE A 14 21.01 7.93 -40.08
N LEU A 15 21.97 8.15 -40.99
CA LEU A 15 23.37 7.74 -40.80
C LEU A 15 24.23 8.78 -40.05
N ASP A 16 24.03 10.07 -40.27
CA ASP A 16 24.84 11.14 -39.62
C ASP A 16 24.40 11.43 -38.17
N ASN A 17 23.10 11.28 -37.87
CA ASN A 17 22.51 11.66 -36.57
C ASN A 17 21.98 10.45 -35.79
N SER A 18 22.61 9.28 -35.95
CA SER A 18 22.29 8.05 -35.21
C SER A 18 22.19 8.27 -33.69
N LEU A 19 23.05 9.13 -33.15
CA LEU A 19 23.09 9.49 -31.73
C LEU A 19 21.83 10.25 -31.29
N ASP A 20 21.41 11.27 -32.04
CA ASP A 20 20.24 12.08 -31.69
C ASP A 20 18.94 11.28 -31.79
N ILE A 21 18.85 10.38 -32.78
CA ILE A 21 17.72 9.48 -32.94
C ILE A 21 17.67 8.48 -31.76
N TYR A 22 18.82 7.95 -31.33
CA TYR A 22 18.90 7.03 -30.21
C TYR A 22 18.55 7.70 -28.87
N VAL A 23 19.05 8.91 -28.63
CA VAL A 23 18.70 9.73 -27.44
C VAL A 23 17.21 10.06 -27.45
N GLY A 24 16.63 10.39 -28.61
CA GLY A 24 15.21 10.61 -28.78
C GLY A 24 14.36 9.37 -28.43
N LEU A 25 14.77 8.19 -28.90
CA LEU A 25 14.09 6.93 -28.58
C LEU A 25 14.17 6.60 -27.09
N ILE A 26 15.33 6.77 -26.46
CA ILE A 26 15.49 6.59 -25.01
C ILE A 26 14.57 7.55 -24.24
N ALA A 27 14.51 8.82 -24.62
CA ALA A 27 13.66 9.82 -23.96
C ALA A 27 12.17 9.45 -24.04
N ILE A 28 11.70 8.93 -25.17
CA ILE A 28 10.31 8.46 -25.33
C ILE A 28 10.03 7.26 -24.43
N ILE A 29 10.95 6.29 -24.36
CA ILE A 29 10.83 5.11 -23.49
C ILE A 29 10.75 5.54 -22.02
N PHE A 30 11.63 6.44 -21.57
CA PHE A 30 11.63 6.93 -20.19
C PHE A 30 10.39 7.75 -19.85
N THR A 31 9.85 8.51 -20.79
CA THR A 31 8.61 9.28 -20.60
C THR A 31 7.41 8.34 -20.42
N ILE A 32 7.30 7.31 -21.26
CA ILE A 32 6.24 6.30 -21.16
C ILE A 32 6.38 5.50 -19.86
N LEU A 33 7.61 5.09 -19.52
CA LEU A 33 7.89 4.31 -18.31
C LEU A 33 7.63 5.13 -17.04
N GLY A 34 8.00 6.41 -17.02
CA GLY A 34 7.75 7.32 -15.90
C GLY A 34 6.25 7.55 -15.65
N ILE A 35 5.46 7.77 -16.72
CA ILE A 35 4.01 7.89 -16.64
C ILE A 35 3.37 6.59 -16.13
N TRP A 36 3.85 5.43 -16.60
CA TRP A 36 3.35 4.12 -16.17
C TRP A 36 3.67 3.82 -14.69
N ILE A 37 4.90 4.11 -14.23
CA ILE A 37 5.31 3.93 -12.84
C ILE A 37 4.54 4.86 -11.90
N ALA A 38 4.31 6.13 -12.31
CA ALA A 38 3.51 7.08 -11.55
C ALA A 38 2.06 6.58 -11.34
N SER A 39 1.48 5.94 -12.36
CA SER A 39 0.16 5.32 -12.27
C SER A 39 0.15 4.04 -11.43
N GLN A 40 1.29 3.39 -11.20
CA GLN A 40 1.34 2.14 -10.44
C GLN A 40 1.49 2.36 -8.92
N LEU A 41 2.03 3.50 -8.48
CA LEU A 41 2.18 3.86 -7.07
C LEU A 41 0.95 4.56 -6.48
N THR A 42 0.01 4.97 -7.33
CA THR A 42 -1.29 5.51 -6.94
C THR A 42 -2.36 4.50 -7.35
N LYS A 43 -2.63 3.52 -6.48
CA LYS A 43 -3.83 2.67 -6.60
C LYS A 43 -4.94 3.24 -5.70
N PRO A 44 -5.74 4.22 -6.14
CA PRO A 44 -7.01 4.46 -5.49
C PRO A 44 -7.89 3.23 -5.77
N LYS A 45 -8.07 2.36 -4.78
CA LYS A 45 -9.16 1.37 -4.81
C LYS A 45 -10.48 2.08 -4.52
N THR A 46 -10.92 2.89 -5.46
CA THR A 46 -12.31 3.31 -5.65
C THR A 46 -13.12 2.09 -6.10
N LYS A 47 -13.54 1.25 -5.13
CA LYS A 47 -14.53 0.20 -5.37
C LYS A 47 -15.38 -0.12 -4.14
N ILE A 48 -15.71 0.89 -3.33
CA ILE A 48 -16.59 0.75 -2.15
C ILE A 48 -17.83 1.65 -2.23
N GLU A 49 -17.98 2.50 -3.25
CA GLU A 49 -19.12 3.43 -3.31
C GLU A 49 -20.42 2.84 -3.91
N LYS A 50 -20.45 1.58 -4.37
CA LYS A 50 -21.62 1.05 -5.11
C LYS A 50 -22.29 -0.22 -4.59
N VAL A 51 -21.87 -0.77 -3.46
CA VAL A 51 -22.56 -1.95 -2.92
C VAL A 51 -22.91 -1.67 -1.47
N VAL A 52 -24.19 -1.83 -1.13
CA VAL A 52 -24.79 -1.66 0.20
C VAL A 52 -25.27 -0.24 0.55
N ILE A 53 -25.90 0.45 -0.40
CA ILE A 53 -27.13 1.21 -0.08
C ILE A 53 -28.30 0.32 -0.49
N LYS A 54 -28.69 -0.57 0.42
CA LYS A 54 -29.86 -1.47 0.44
C LYS A 54 -29.58 -2.36 1.65
N GLU A 55 -30.16 -2.20 2.83
CA GLU A 55 -31.48 -1.70 3.19
C GLU A 55 -31.40 -0.97 4.53
N THR A 56 -31.81 0.28 4.55
CA THR A 56 -32.29 0.96 5.74
C THR A 56 -33.75 0.56 5.94
N VAL A 57 -34.02 -0.34 6.89
CA VAL A 57 -35.34 -0.47 7.52
C VAL A 57 -35.15 -0.54 9.04
N ILE A 58 -35.19 0.66 9.64
CA ILE A 58 -35.98 1.03 10.81
C ILE A 58 -36.45 -0.14 11.67
N VAL A 59 -35.86 -0.34 12.86
CA VAL A 59 -36.60 -0.56 14.13
C VAL A 59 -35.74 -0.08 15.31
N GLU A 60 -36.04 1.15 15.70
CA GLU A 60 -36.11 1.69 17.06
C GLU A 60 -36.01 0.71 18.24
N LYS A 61 -35.04 0.95 19.16
CA LYS A 61 -35.33 1.14 20.59
C LYS A 61 -34.11 1.71 21.34
N GLN A 62 -34.25 2.93 21.85
CA GLN A 62 -33.32 3.54 22.80
C GLN A 62 -33.43 2.88 24.18
N VAL A 63 -32.31 2.57 24.85
CA VAL A 63 -32.17 2.55 26.32
C VAL A 63 -30.68 2.70 26.72
N VAL A 64 -30.37 3.85 27.34
CA VAL A 64 -29.53 4.09 28.53
C VAL A 64 -28.06 3.59 28.59
N VAL A 65 -27.18 4.57 28.80
CA VAL A 65 -25.84 4.59 29.42
C VAL A 65 -25.52 3.36 30.32
N SER A 66 -24.44 2.65 30.01
CA SER A 66 -23.61 2.02 31.04
C SER A 66 -22.17 1.79 30.55
N GLN A 67 -21.24 2.21 31.39
CA GLN A 67 -19.79 2.01 31.26
C GLN A 67 -19.45 0.51 31.23
N SER A 68 -18.24 0.18 30.74
CA SER A 68 -17.63 -1.15 30.57
C SER A 68 -17.97 -1.90 29.27
N GLN A 69 -17.47 -1.38 28.14
CA GLN A 69 -17.26 -2.21 26.96
C GLN A 69 -15.83 -2.74 26.99
N THR A 70 -15.70 -3.96 27.48
CA THR A 70 -14.58 -4.87 27.24
C THR A 70 -14.14 -4.68 25.79
N PHE A 71 -12.90 -4.21 25.58
CA PHE A 71 -12.30 -4.03 24.26
C PHE A 71 -12.06 -5.41 23.66
N ALA A 72 -13.13 -6.07 23.21
CA ALA A 72 -13.04 -7.26 22.40
C ALA A 72 -12.50 -6.78 21.04
N PRO A 73 -11.27 -7.16 20.66
CA PRO A 73 -10.73 -6.78 19.36
C PRO A 73 -11.74 -7.25 18.31
N ASN A 74 -12.20 -6.33 17.46
CA ASN A 74 -13.21 -6.65 16.47
C ASN A 74 -12.56 -7.57 15.42
N ILE A 75 -12.61 -8.89 15.63
CA ILE A 75 -11.96 -9.93 14.80
C ILE A 75 -12.35 -9.77 13.32
N HIS A 76 -13.53 -9.21 13.05
CA HIS A 76 -14.00 -8.92 11.70
C HIS A 76 -13.12 -7.90 10.94
N GLU A 77 -12.56 -6.88 11.59
CA GLU A 77 -11.68 -5.89 10.94
C GLU A 77 -10.25 -6.43 10.72
N LEU A 78 -9.79 -7.35 11.58
CA LEU A 78 -8.51 -8.06 11.40
C LEU A 78 -8.50 -8.95 10.16
N SER A 79 -9.64 -9.59 9.85
CA SER A 79 -9.80 -10.41 8.65
C SER A 79 -9.82 -9.59 7.35
N LYS A 80 -10.34 -8.34 7.38
CA LYS A 80 -10.39 -7.44 6.22
C LYS A 80 -9.01 -6.98 5.74
N LEU A 81 -8.04 -6.88 6.65
CA LEU A 81 -6.68 -6.45 6.34
C LEU A 81 -5.73 -7.60 6.00
N GLY A 82 -6.15 -8.86 6.20
CA GLY A 82 -5.28 -10.02 5.95
C GLY A 82 -4.04 -10.05 6.84
N LEU A 83 -4.14 -9.51 8.06
CA LEU A 83 -3.07 -9.57 9.05
C LEU A 83 -2.95 -11.00 9.59
N THR A 84 -1.75 -11.56 9.51
CA THR A 84 -1.41 -12.84 10.12
C THR A 84 -1.40 -12.70 11.64
N GLN A 85 -1.59 -13.81 12.35
CA GLN A 85 -1.53 -13.83 13.82
C GLN A 85 -0.24 -13.19 14.35
N ARG A 86 0.90 -13.47 13.72
CA ARG A 86 2.19 -12.92 14.15
C ARG A 86 2.29 -11.41 13.97
N GLU A 87 1.71 -10.87 12.89
CA GLU A 87 1.65 -9.42 12.66
C GLU A 87 0.74 -8.72 13.69
N GLN A 88 -0.32 -9.39 14.14
CA GLN A 88 -1.21 -8.87 15.19
C GLN A 88 -0.52 -8.82 16.56
N GLU A 89 0.24 -9.87 16.90
CA GLU A 89 1.06 -9.90 18.11
C GLU A 89 2.11 -8.79 18.09
N VAL A 90 2.82 -8.64 16.97
CA VAL A 90 3.81 -7.56 16.79
C VAL A 90 3.14 -6.19 16.91
N LEU A 91 1.98 -5.97 16.28
CA LEU A 91 1.24 -4.71 16.38
C LEU A 91 0.82 -4.39 17.83
N SER A 92 0.42 -5.41 18.59
CA SER A 92 0.05 -5.27 20.00
C SER A 92 1.23 -4.82 20.86
N LEU A 93 2.40 -5.45 20.68
CA LEU A 93 3.62 -5.04 21.37
C LEU A 93 4.12 -3.66 20.90
N ILE A 94 3.87 -3.31 19.64
CA ILE A 94 4.15 -1.98 19.12
C ILE A 94 3.33 -0.91 19.85
N ASN A 95 2.04 -1.18 20.09
CA ASN A 95 1.13 -0.31 20.85
C ASN A 95 1.60 -0.10 22.29
N LEU A 96 2.19 -1.14 22.90
CA LEU A 96 2.79 -1.07 24.24
C LEU A 96 4.10 -0.27 24.28
N GLY A 97 4.56 0.26 23.15
CA GLY A 97 5.78 1.08 23.08
C GLY A 97 7.08 0.29 22.98
N LYS A 98 7.04 -1.04 22.88
CA LYS A 98 8.25 -1.87 22.87
C LYS A 98 9.08 -1.71 21.59
N SER A 99 10.39 -1.60 21.73
CA SER A 99 11.34 -1.57 20.62
C SER A 99 11.36 -2.91 19.86
N ASN A 100 11.86 -2.92 18.62
CA ASN A 100 11.97 -4.16 17.85
C ASN A 100 12.89 -5.19 18.51
N SER A 101 13.85 -4.76 19.34
CA SER A 101 14.72 -5.66 20.10
C SER A 101 13.98 -6.32 21.26
N GLU A 102 13.16 -5.56 21.99
CA GLU A 102 12.34 -6.10 23.08
C GLU A 102 11.26 -7.04 22.54
N ILE A 103 10.62 -6.67 21.42
CA ILE A 103 9.65 -7.52 20.72
C ILE A 103 10.30 -8.85 20.30
N ALA A 104 11.54 -8.79 19.79
CA ALA A 104 12.28 -9.99 19.40
C ALA A 104 12.52 -10.92 20.60
N SER A 105 12.91 -10.36 21.74
CA SER A 105 13.09 -11.10 23.00
C SER A 105 11.78 -11.70 23.52
N ASP A 106 10.70 -10.92 23.57
CA ASP A 106 9.39 -11.38 24.06
C ASP A 106 8.81 -12.51 23.23
N LEU A 107 9.02 -12.43 21.92
CA LEU A 107 8.47 -13.36 20.95
C LEU A 107 9.42 -14.53 20.64
N PHE A 108 10.59 -14.58 21.28
CA PHE A 108 11.67 -15.55 21.05
C PHE A 108 12.08 -15.67 19.58
N LEU A 109 12.22 -14.52 18.89
CA LEU A 109 12.62 -14.43 17.49
C LEU A 109 13.88 -13.58 17.32
N SER A 110 14.50 -13.70 16.14
CA SER A 110 15.61 -12.82 15.77
C SER A 110 15.12 -11.39 15.43
N LEU A 111 15.98 -10.40 15.64
CA LEU A 111 15.69 -9.00 15.29
C LEU A 111 15.38 -8.82 13.80
N SER A 112 16.04 -9.58 12.91
CA SER A 112 15.78 -9.52 11.47
C SER A 112 14.37 -10.04 11.14
N THR A 113 13.94 -11.12 11.77
CA THR A 113 12.58 -11.67 11.62
C THR A 113 11.53 -10.64 12.05
N ILE A 114 11.72 -9.96 13.19
CA ILE A 114 10.81 -8.90 13.63
C ILE A 114 10.79 -7.73 12.64
N LYS A 115 11.96 -7.28 12.13
CA LYS A 115 12.01 -6.22 11.11
C LYS A 115 11.19 -6.60 9.86
N THR A 116 11.28 -7.85 9.41
CA THR A 116 10.47 -8.36 8.30
C THR A 116 8.98 -8.35 8.63
N HIS A 117 8.57 -8.85 9.79
CA HIS A 117 7.16 -8.82 10.21
C HIS A 117 6.63 -7.40 10.32
N THR A 118 7.40 -6.46 10.90
CA THR A 118 7.03 -5.05 11.01
C THR A 118 6.92 -4.39 9.64
N SER A 119 7.82 -4.70 8.70
CA SER A 119 7.75 -4.19 7.33
C SER A 119 6.49 -4.68 6.61
N ASN A 120 6.17 -5.97 6.71
CA ASN A 120 4.97 -6.54 6.10
C ASN A 120 3.69 -6.01 6.75
N LEU A 121 3.69 -5.85 8.08
CA LEU A 121 2.62 -5.21 8.83
C LEU A 121 2.37 -3.78 8.33
N PHE A 122 3.42 -2.97 8.18
CA PHE A 122 3.28 -1.59 7.69
C PHE A 122 2.79 -1.54 6.25
N PHE A 123 3.26 -2.45 5.40
CA PHE A 123 2.77 -2.58 4.04
C PHE A 123 1.27 -2.93 4.00
N LYS A 124 0.83 -3.90 4.82
CA LYS A 124 -0.59 -4.32 4.90
C LYS A 124 -1.49 -3.24 5.50
N LEU A 125 -0.97 -2.50 6.48
CA LEU A 125 -1.66 -1.35 7.05
C LEU A 125 -1.58 -0.12 6.13
N ASP A 126 -0.80 -0.14 5.05
CA ASP A 126 -0.59 1.00 4.15
C ASP A 126 -0.15 2.26 4.93
N VAL A 127 0.96 2.10 5.67
CA VAL A 127 1.60 3.15 6.49
C VAL A 127 3.12 3.08 6.33
N LYS A 128 3.81 4.19 6.62
CA LYS A 128 5.27 4.28 6.49
C LYS A 128 6.00 4.39 7.82
N SER A 129 5.29 4.74 8.89
CA SER A 129 5.90 4.93 10.21
C SER A 129 5.19 4.14 11.28
N ARG A 130 5.94 3.84 12.35
CA ARG A 130 5.43 3.18 13.54
C ARG A 130 4.26 3.93 14.18
N THR A 131 4.36 5.25 14.28
CA THR A 131 3.29 6.10 14.84
C THR A 131 2.03 6.05 13.97
N GLN A 132 2.20 6.09 12.64
CA GLN A 132 1.07 5.97 11.70
C GLN A 132 0.41 4.59 11.81
N ALA A 133 1.19 3.52 12.03
CA ALA A 133 0.65 2.18 12.23
C ALA A 133 -0.25 2.13 13.48
N ILE A 134 0.21 2.72 14.59
CA ILE A 134 -0.57 2.78 15.84
C ILE A 134 -1.85 3.61 15.63
N GLU A 135 -1.72 4.81 15.05
CA GLU A 135 -2.88 5.69 14.81
C GLU A 135 -3.92 5.02 13.91
N LYS A 136 -3.48 4.41 12.80
CA LYS A 136 -4.38 3.72 11.87
C LYS A 136 -5.02 2.51 12.53
N ALA A 137 -4.27 1.73 13.30
CA ALA A 137 -4.78 0.58 14.03
C ALA A 137 -5.79 0.95 15.13
N LYS A 138 -5.61 2.10 15.79
CA LYS A 138 -6.61 2.68 16.71
C LYS A 138 -7.87 3.13 15.97
N ARG A 139 -7.71 3.82 14.83
CA ARG A 139 -8.83 4.32 14.01
C ARG A 139 -9.76 3.21 13.53
N ILE A 140 -9.19 2.07 13.16
CA ILE A 140 -9.93 0.88 12.71
C ILE A 140 -10.36 -0.05 13.86
N GLY A 141 -10.05 0.30 15.12
CA GLY A 141 -10.49 -0.44 16.30
C GLY A 141 -9.81 -1.81 16.52
N ILE A 142 -8.60 -2.01 16.01
CA ILE A 142 -7.84 -3.26 16.22
C ILE A 142 -7.07 -3.24 17.54
N ILE A 143 -6.62 -2.05 17.98
CA ILE A 143 -5.90 -1.84 19.23
C ILE A 143 -6.49 -0.64 19.98
N ALA A 144 -6.43 -0.67 21.32
CA ALA A 144 -6.91 0.39 22.20
C ALA A 144 -5.89 1.52 22.40
#